data_AF-A0A379TZB2-F1
#
_entry.id   AF-A0A379TZB2-F1
#
_cell.length_a   1.000
_cell.length_b   1.000
_cell.length_c   1.000
_cell.angle_alpha   90.00
_cell.angle_beta   90.00
_cell.angle_gamma   90.00
#
_symmetry.space_group_name_H-M   'P 1'
#
loop_
_entity.id
_entity.type
_entity.pdbx_description
1 polymer ?
#
loop_
_entity_poly.entity_id
_entity_poly.type
_entity_poly.pdbx_seq_one_letter_code
_entity_poly.pdbx_strand_id
1 'polypeptide(L)'
;MQPDSGIAIADLPSSDTSVSRFIRGVYYTTYAPQATSAHDAMNTLAHIMSRFDRPKNITVDYMGSEGEGNATRKPVSEYTVWTTLSDLTHGDMMVRGYNDINYKTWSLSQFKNATAPVFEKINVKG
;
A
#
# COMPACT_ATOMS: atom_id res chain seq x y z
N MET A 1 8.18 -33.60 -10.00
CA MET A 1 8.83 -32.28 -9.96
C MET A 1 7.77 -31.24 -10.27
N GLN A 2 7.58 -30.25 -9.41
CA GLN A 2 6.67 -29.14 -9.70
C GLN A 2 7.39 -28.17 -10.66
N PRO A 3 6.84 -27.87 -11.85
CA PRO A 3 7.60 -27.26 -12.94
C PRO A 3 7.67 -25.72 -12.91
N ASP A 4 7.11 -25.07 -11.89
CA ASP A 4 6.91 -23.61 -11.90
C ASP A 4 7.88 -22.87 -10.96
N SER A 5 8.42 -21.75 -11.44
CA SER A 5 9.36 -20.90 -10.69
C SER A 5 8.72 -20.25 -9.46
N GLY A 6 7.38 -20.22 -9.39
CA GLY A 6 6.61 -19.77 -8.23
C GLY A 6 6.89 -20.55 -6.94
N ILE A 7 7.50 -21.74 -7.00
CA ILE A 7 7.90 -22.51 -5.80
C ILE A 7 8.92 -21.76 -4.93
N ALA A 8 9.69 -20.82 -5.51
CA ALA A 8 10.71 -20.05 -4.80
C ALA A 8 10.17 -19.21 -3.63
N ILE A 9 8.86 -18.96 -3.60
CA ILE A 9 8.17 -18.22 -2.54
C ILE A 9 7.10 -19.08 -1.82
N ALA A 10 7.15 -20.40 -1.95
CA ALA A 10 6.14 -21.30 -1.38
C ALA A 10 6.00 -21.17 0.14
N ASP A 11 7.13 -20.93 0.83
CA ASP A 11 7.16 -20.76 2.29
C ASP A 11 7.02 -19.31 2.74
N LEU A 12 6.85 -18.37 1.79
CA LEU A 12 6.62 -16.97 2.13
C LEU A 12 5.19 -16.83 2.70
N PRO A 13 5.01 -16.32 3.93
CA PRO A 13 3.71 -16.31 4.57
C PRO A 13 2.72 -15.41 3.80
N SER A 14 1.53 -15.93 3.53
CA SER A 14 0.49 -15.27 2.72
C SER A 14 -0.62 -14.60 3.54
N SER A 15 -0.70 -14.83 4.86
CA SER A 15 -1.73 -14.22 5.71
C SER A 15 -1.57 -12.70 5.82
N ASP A 16 -2.65 -11.97 6.07
CA ASP A 16 -2.63 -10.49 6.23
C ASP A 16 -2.38 -10.02 7.67
N THR A 17 -1.93 -10.92 8.54
CA THR A 17 -1.46 -10.56 9.88
C THR A 17 -0.29 -9.58 9.81
N SER A 18 -0.09 -8.77 10.86
CA SER A 18 1.05 -7.83 10.96
C SER A 18 2.40 -8.54 10.77
N VAL A 19 2.60 -9.67 11.44
CA VAL A 19 3.84 -10.47 11.35
C VAL A 19 4.08 -11.00 9.94
N SER A 20 3.05 -11.58 9.29
CA SER A 20 3.22 -12.11 7.93
C SER A 20 3.50 -11.02 6.91
N ARG A 21 2.83 -9.86 7.02
CA ARG A 21 3.12 -8.69 6.18
C ARG A 21 4.53 -8.17 6.43
N PHE A 22 4.99 -8.11 7.67
CA PHE A 22 6.36 -7.71 7.96
C PHE A 22 7.40 -8.62 7.28
N ILE A 23 7.24 -9.95 7.39
CA ILE A 23 8.13 -10.92 6.75
C ILE A 23 8.11 -10.76 5.21
N ARG A 24 6.93 -10.59 4.60
CA ARG A 24 6.83 -10.29 3.16
C ARG A 24 7.55 -9.00 2.79
N GLY A 25 7.44 -7.96 3.62
CA GLY A 25 8.11 -6.68 3.42
C GLY A 25 9.63 -6.82 3.44
N VAL A 26 10.18 -7.56 4.42
CA VAL A 26 11.60 -7.89 4.48
C VAL A 26 12.05 -8.68 3.25
N TYR A 27 11.29 -9.69 2.83
CA TYR A 27 11.61 -10.46 1.63
C TYR A 27 11.69 -9.57 0.38
N TYR A 28 10.65 -8.76 0.10
CA TYR A 28 10.63 -7.91 -1.08
C TYR A 28 11.72 -6.84 -1.04
N THR A 29 12.00 -6.23 0.11
CA THR A 29 13.09 -5.25 0.25
C THR A 29 14.49 -5.85 0.13
N THR A 30 14.65 -7.15 0.44
CA THR A 30 15.94 -7.85 0.33
C THR A 30 16.23 -8.31 -1.10
N TYR A 31 15.20 -8.77 -1.83
CA TYR A 31 15.38 -9.48 -3.11
C TYR A 31 14.82 -8.75 -4.33
N ALA A 32 14.08 -7.65 -4.16
CA ALA A 32 13.64 -6.85 -5.31
C ALA A 32 14.85 -6.26 -6.06
N PRO A 33 14.78 -6.15 -7.40
CA PRO A 33 15.83 -5.50 -8.17
C PRO A 33 16.12 -4.08 -7.68
N GLN A 34 17.40 -3.75 -7.54
CA GLN A 34 17.80 -2.38 -7.28
C GLN A 34 17.58 -1.54 -8.54
N ALA A 35 16.77 -0.50 -8.40
CA ALA A 35 16.49 0.43 -9.48
C ALA A 35 17.68 1.36 -9.75
N THR A 36 17.86 1.74 -11.01
CA THR A 36 18.92 2.67 -11.46
C THR A 36 18.42 4.11 -11.60
N SER A 37 17.11 4.33 -11.50
CA SER A 37 16.46 5.64 -11.57
C SER A 37 15.33 5.75 -10.53
N ALA A 38 14.97 6.98 -10.16
CA ALA A 38 13.85 7.21 -9.26
C ALA A 38 12.54 6.67 -9.85
N HIS A 39 12.31 6.85 -11.15
CA HIS A 39 11.16 6.29 -11.86
C HIS A 39 11.06 4.77 -11.69
N ASP A 40 12.14 4.04 -11.94
CA ASP A 40 12.15 2.58 -11.85
C ASP A 40 12.01 2.10 -10.40
N ALA A 41 12.54 2.88 -9.44
CA ALA A 41 12.39 2.62 -8.01
C ALA A 41 10.91 2.74 -7.60
N MET A 42 10.25 3.82 -8.03
CA MET A 42 8.83 4.06 -7.75
C MET A 42 7.94 3.01 -8.41
N ASN A 43 8.25 2.61 -9.64
CA ASN A 43 7.50 1.55 -10.33
C ASN A 43 7.66 0.19 -9.62
N THR A 44 8.89 -0.17 -9.25
CA THR A 44 9.16 -1.41 -8.49
C THR A 44 8.45 -1.40 -7.15
N LEU A 45 8.50 -0.27 -6.43
CA LEU A 45 7.80 -0.10 -5.16
C LEU A 45 6.28 -0.21 -5.33
N ALA A 46 5.70 0.38 -6.38
CA ALA A 46 4.26 0.24 -6.68
C ALA A 46 3.84 -1.22 -6.86
N HIS A 47 4.64 -2.02 -7.59
CA HIS A 47 4.41 -3.45 -7.73
C HIS A 47 4.52 -4.20 -6.41
N ILE A 48 5.52 -3.90 -5.58
CA ILE A 48 5.66 -4.49 -4.26
C ILE A 48 4.43 -4.16 -3.40
N MET A 49 4.03 -2.89 -3.33
CA MET A 49 2.91 -2.46 -2.50
C MET A 49 1.58 -3.10 -2.91
N SER A 50 1.37 -3.41 -4.20
CA SER A 50 0.19 -4.15 -4.65
C SER A 50 0.04 -5.54 -4.01
N ARG A 51 1.14 -6.15 -3.55
CA ARG A 51 1.13 -7.45 -2.84
C ARG A 51 0.66 -7.34 -1.38
N PHE A 52 0.46 -6.11 -0.90
CA PHE A 52 -0.04 -5.80 0.44
C PHE A 52 -1.46 -5.24 0.41
N ASP A 53 -2.06 -5.10 -0.79
CA ASP A 53 -3.45 -4.68 -0.90
C ASP A 53 -4.38 -5.73 -0.31
N ARG A 54 -5.24 -5.29 0.62
CA ARG A 54 -6.29 -6.10 1.22
C ARG A 54 -7.62 -5.73 0.57
N PRO A 55 -8.27 -6.65 -0.17
CA PRO A 55 -9.58 -6.40 -0.74
C PRO A 55 -10.65 -6.32 0.36
N LYS A 56 -11.63 -5.45 0.13
CA LYS A 56 -12.75 -5.29 1.08
C LYS A 56 -13.55 -6.59 1.21
N ASN A 57 -13.97 -6.87 2.44
CA ASN A 57 -14.73 -8.03 2.90
C ASN A 57 -14.01 -9.38 2.88
N ILE A 58 -12.70 -9.44 2.59
CA ILE A 58 -11.91 -10.68 2.70
C ILE A 58 -11.52 -10.95 4.15
N THR A 59 -11.17 -9.90 4.87
CA THR A 59 -10.80 -9.94 6.29
C THR A 59 -11.69 -9.02 7.10
N VAL A 60 -12.14 -9.50 8.25
CA VAL A 60 -13.07 -8.81 9.14
C VAL A 60 -12.57 -8.84 10.57
N ASP A 61 -12.63 -7.71 11.25
CA ASP A 61 -12.44 -7.63 12.69
C ASP A 61 -13.80 -7.78 13.38
N TYR A 62 -13.96 -8.85 14.16
CA TYR A 62 -15.16 -9.16 14.91
C TYR A 62 -15.19 -8.52 16.31
N MET A 63 -14.06 -8.08 16.86
CA MET A 63 -13.92 -7.83 18.31
C MET A 63 -13.20 -6.51 18.68
N GLY A 64 -12.94 -5.60 17.74
CA GLY A 64 -12.19 -4.39 18.04
C GLY A 64 -10.75 -4.74 18.42
N SER A 65 -10.15 -5.64 17.66
CA SER A 65 -8.76 -6.01 17.84
C SER A 65 -7.85 -4.82 17.54
N GLU A 66 -6.84 -4.66 18.40
CA GLU A 66 -5.75 -3.68 18.39
C GLU A 66 -5.96 -2.40 17.57
N GLY A 67 -6.60 -1.41 18.21
CA GLY A 67 -6.50 0.01 17.84
C GLY A 67 -7.81 0.64 17.38
N GLU A 68 -8.77 -0.15 16.89
CA GLU A 68 -10.09 0.35 16.54
C GLU A 68 -11.06 0.04 17.68
N GLY A 69 -11.38 1.08 18.47
CA GLY A 69 -12.39 1.03 19.53
C GLY A 69 -13.78 0.78 18.96
N ASN A 70 -14.03 -0.44 18.46
CA ASN A 70 -15.32 -0.86 17.92
C ASN A 70 -16.30 -1.08 19.07
N ALA A 71 -16.82 0.03 19.59
CA ALA A 71 -17.85 0.06 20.63
C ALA A 71 -19.13 -0.69 20.22
N THR A 72 -19.31 -0.96 18.92
CA THR A 72 -20.54 -1.57 18.38
C THR A 72 -20.49 -3.09 18.27
N ARG A 73 -19.31 -3.73 18.45
CA ARG A 73 -19.09 -5.19 18.27
C ARG A 73 -19.63 -5.75 16.94
N LYS A 74 -19.78 -4.91 15.92
CA LYS A 74 -20.19 -5.35 14.58
C LYS A 74 -18.94 -5.72 13.79
N PRO A 75 -18.97 -6.80 12.99
CA PRO A 75 -17.86 -7.12 12.11
C PRO A 75 -17.60 -5.95 11.15
N VAL A 76 -16.39 -5.39 11.20
CA VAL A 76 -15.93 -4.35 10.28
C VAL A 76 -14.91 -4.97 9.34
N SER A 77 -15.04 -4.70 8.04
CA SER A 77 -14.03 -5.15 7.09
C SER A 77 -12.76 -4.35 7.29
N GLU A 78 -11.65 -5.06 7.47
CA GLU A 78 -10.32 -4.48 7.36
C GLU A 78 -9.85 -4.60 5.91
N TYR A 79 -9.44 -3.48 5.33
CA TYR A 79 -8.99 -3.40 3.93
C TYR A 79 -8.04 -2.23 3.73
N THR A 80 -7.31 -2.22 2.61
CA THR A 80 -6.41 -1.11 2.27
C THR A 80 -7.24 0.08 1.79
N VAL A 81 -7.37 1.14 2.59
CA VAL A 81 -8.17 2.32 2.21
C VAL A 81 -7.46 3.19 1.17
N TRP A 82 -6.13 3.26 1.25
CA TRP A 82 -5.26 3.97 0.32
C TRP A 82 -3.82 3.45 0.46
N THR A 83 -3.02 3.67 -0.59
CA THR A 83 -1.57 3.42 -0.62
C THR A 83 -0.86 4.70 -1.00
N THR A 84 0.27 5.01 -0.34
CA THR A 84 1.12 6.15 -0.70
C THR A 84 2.54 5.72 -0.99
N LEU A 85 3.14 6.34 -2.01
CA LEU A 85 4.56 6.25 -2.31
C LEU A 85 5.14 7.67 -2.32
N SER A 86 6.36 7.85 -1.83
CA SER A 86 7.01 9.17 -1.79
C SER A 86 8.36 9.12 -2.49
N ASP A 87 8.52 9.93 -3.53
CA ASP A 87 9.82 10.19 -4.16
C ASP A 87 10.44 11.42 -3.49
N LEU A 88 11.38 11.18 -2.59
CA LEU A 88 12.05 12.23 -1.83
C LEU A 88 13.08 13.02 -2.67
N THR A 89 13.54 12.47 -3.79
CA THR A 89 14.49 13.14 -4.68
C THR A 89 13.81 14.26 -5.45
N HIS A 90 12.59 14.02 -5.92
CA HIS A 90 11.80 15.01 -6.66
C HIS A 90 10.81 15.78 -5.78
N GLY A 91 10.57 15.30 -4.56
CA GLY A 91 9.59 15.89 -3.64
C GLY A 91 8.16 15.61 -4.09
N ASP A 92 7.91 14.41 -4.62
CA ASP A 92 6.62 13.99 -5.15
C ASP A 92 5.97 12.96 -4.22
N MET A 93 4.66 13.11 -3.98
CA MET A 93 3.84 12.17 -3.25
C MET A 93 2.81 11.56 -4.19
N MET A 94 2.78 10.24 -4.27
CA MET A 94 1.83 9.46 -5.05
C MET A 94 0.80 8.85 -4.11
N VAL A 95 -0.49 9.04 -4.36
CA VAL A 95 -1.60 8.44 -3.59
C VAL A 95 -2.50 7.65 -4.52
N ARG A 96 -2.80 6.41 -4.16
CA ARG A 96 -3.83 5.59 -4.82
C ARG A 96 -4.90 5.24 -3.78
N GLY A 97 -6.12 5.73 -4.00
CA GLY A 97 -7.27 5.34 -3.20
C GLY A 97 -7.75 3.92 -3.55
N TYR A 98 -8.51 3.28 -2.66
CA TYR A 98 -9.16 2.00 -2.92
C TYR A 98 -10.02 1.98 -4.18
N ASN A 99 -10.67 3.10 -4.53
CA ASN A 99 -11.51 3.22 -5.73
C ASN A 99 -10.71 3.58 -7.00
N ASP A 100 -9.40 3.83 -6.89
CA ASP A 100 -8.55 4.27 -8.00
C ASP A 100 -7.65 3.11 -8.45
N ILE A 101 -7.57 2.85 -9.77
CA ILE A 101 -6.63 1.86 -10.32
C ILE A 101 -5.20 2.43 -10.35
N ASN A 102 -5.09 3.75 -10.60
CA ASN A 102 -3.82 4.46 -10.79
C ASN A 102 -3.49 5.39 -9.62
N TYR A 103 -2.20 5.67 -9.43
CA TYR A 103 -1.75 6.70 -8.52
C TYR A 103 -2.01 8.10 -9.09
N LYS A 104 -2.48 9.01 -8.24
CA LYS A 104 -2.43 10.45 -8.47
C LYS A 104 -1.14 10.98 -7.84
N THR A 105 -0.46 11.90 -8.51
CA THR A 105 0.83 12.44 -8.05
C THR A 105 0.70 13.92 -7.73
N TRP A 106 1.29 14.33 -6.62
CA TRP A 106 1.39 15.71 -6.21
C TRP A 106 2.84 16.06 -5.93
N SER A 107 3.37 17.06 -6.65
CA SER A 107 4.67 17.62 -6.33
C SER A 107 4.54 18.64 -5.20
N LEU A 108 5.41 18.58 -4.20
CA LEU A 108 5.47 19.60 -3.14
C LEU A 108 5.73 20.99 -3.73
N SER A 109 6.50 21.06 -4.81
CA SER A 109 6.84 22.31 -5.50
C SER A 109 5.60 23.08 -6.00
N GLN A 110 4.51 22.38 -6.33
CA GLN A 110 3.28 22.98 -6.84
C GLN A 110 2.58 23.85 -5.78
N PHE A 111 2.87 23.59 -4.50
CA PHE A 111 2.26 24.30 -3.36
C PHE A 111 3.16 25.40 -2.78
N LYS A 112 4.32 25.68 -3.37
CA LYS A 112 5.32 26.62 -2.81
C LYS A 112 4.77 28.03 -2.54
N ASN A 113 3.77 28.46 -3.31
CA ASN A 113 3.16 29.78 -3.22
C ASN A 113 1.76 29.74 -2.58
N ALA A 114 1.34 28.59 -2.05
CA ALA A 114 0.04 28.48 -1.41
C ALA A 114 0.01 29.34 -0.14
N THR A 115 -0.91 30.30 -0.10
CA THR A 115 -1.09 31.21 1.06
C THR A 115 -2.05 30.63 2.11
N ALA A 116 -2.64 29.47 1.84
CA ALA A 116 -3.54 28.74 2.72
C ALA A 116 -3.35 27.22 2.53
N PRO A 117 -3.76 26.39 3.51
CA PRO A 117 -3.71 24.93 3.37
C PRO A 117 -4.54 24.45 2.17
N VAL A 118 -3.99 23.47 1.44
CA VAL A 118 -4.67 22.81 0.31
C VAL A 118 -5.20 21.46 0.78
N PHE A 119 -6.46 21.16 0.45
CA PHE A 119 -7.12 19.91 0.81
C PHE A 119 -7.65 19.23 -0.45
N GLU A 120 -7.28 17.97 -0.65
CA GLU A 120 -7.75 17.14 -1.76
C GLU A 120 -8.47 15.91 -1.23
N LYS A 121 -9.64 15.61 -1.81
CA LYS A 121 -10.42 14.42 -1.44
C LYS A 121 -9.95 13.21 -2.25
N ILE A 122 -9.65 12.13 -1.56
CA ILE A 122 -9.39 10.81 -2.17
C ILE A 122 -10.60 9.89 -1.99
N ASN A 123 -10.66 8.80 -2.77
CA ASN A 123 -11.77 7.82 -2.72
C ASN A 123 -13.16 8.40 -3.00
N VAL A 124 -13.26 9.50 -3.75
CA VAL A 124 -14.54 10.01 -4.26
C VAL A 124 -15.18 8.96 -5.17
N LYS A 125 -16.48 8.70 -4.97
CA LYS A 125 -17.25 7.88 -5.91
C LYS A 125 -17.35 8.65 -7.23
N GLY A 126 -17.03 7.97 -8.34
CA GLY A 126 -17.36 8.47 -9.68
C GLY A 126 -18.86 8.55 -9.91
#